data_AF-A0A6S7JDD3-F1
#
_entry.id   AF-A0A6S7JDD3-F1
#
_cell.length_a   1.000
_cell.length_b   1.000
_cell.length_c   1.000
_cell.angle_alpha   90.00
_cell.angle_beta   90.00
_cell.angle_gamma   90.00
#
_symmetry.space_group_name_H-M   'P 1'
#
loop_
_entity.id
_entity.type
_entity.pdbx_description
1 polymer ?
#
loop_
_entity_poly.entity_id
_entity_poly.type
_entity_poly.pdbx_seq_one_letter_code
_entity_poly.pdbx_strand_id
1 'polypeptide(L)'
;MNNTDGRKLSEQGFEEALRMFFDNGEIFRCELICCFIQKLKAVLDVMEKDLCSYRFYNSSLLLVYEGEGARYSRIGKMDCFMNPSDDNHSTLDGSLEQCTCECTSEQMDIRMIDFAHVSRDDSHADKSSRDTCPDKGYIFGLKSLIRILRKIQEDHHRKKNLEFVGLTDNAERDSVDS
;
A
#
# COMPACT_ATOMS: atom_id res chain seq x y z
N MET A 1 -6.52 2.06 -18.36
CA MET A 1 -5.37 1.30 -18.87
C MET A 1 -5.86 0.10 -19.67
N ASN A 2 -5.30 -0.19 -20.85
CA ASN A 2 -5.61 -1.42 -21.58
C ASN A 2 -4.58 -2.54 -21.23
N ASN A 3 -4.88 -3.81 -21.56
CA ASN A 3 -4.01 -4.96 -21.24
C ASN A 3 -2.64 -4.92 -21.98
N THR A 4 -2.58 -4.29 -23.16
CA THR A 4 -1.34 -4.14 -23.93
C THR A 4 -0.37 -3.12 -23.35
N ASP A 5 -0.89 -2.11 -22.63
CA ASP A 5 -0.09 -1.10 -21.95
C ASP A 5 0.65 -1.73 -20.76
N GLY A 6 -0.02 -2.62 -20.01
CA GLY A 6 0.55 -3.26 -18.81
C GLY A 6 1.77 -4.15 -19.07
N ARG A 7 1.83 -4.84 -20.21
CA ARG A 7 2.94 -5.77 -20.55
C ARG A 7 4.24 -5.07 -20.97
N LYS A 8 4.18 -3.76 -21.22
CA LYS A 8 5.33 -2.94 -21.66
C LYS A 8 5.83 -2.02 -20.54
N LEU A 9 5.21 -2.05 -19.37
CA LEU A 9 5.61 -1.21 -18.25
C LEU A 9 6.94 -1.70 -17.69
N SER A 10 7.93 -0.81 -17.67
CA SER A 10 9.11 -0.95 -16.82
C SER A 10 8.70 -0.84 -15.34
N GLU A 11 9.61 -1.15 -14.41
CA GLU A 11 9.37 -0.92 -12.97
C GLU A 11 8.95 0.52 -12.71
N GLN A 12 9.59 1.48 -13.38
CA GLN A 12 9.23 2.89 -13.32
C GLN A 12 7.85 3.17 -13.91
N GLY A 13 7.53 2.62 -15.08
CA GLY A 13 6.21 2.80 -15.70
C GLY A 13 5.07 2.22 -14.85
N PHE A 14 5.32 1.14 -14.13
CA PHE A 14 4.34 0.57 -13.20
C PHE A 14 4.14 1.46 -11.96
N GLU A 15 5.22 2.02 -11.42
CA GLU A 15 5.13 3.02 -10.34
C GLU A 15 4.32 4.26 -10.78
N GLU A 16 4.58 4.80 -11.98
CA GLU A 16 3.84 5.92 -12.55
C GLU A 16 2.36 5.59 -12.74
N ALA A 17 2.05 4.38 -13.23
CA ALA A 17 0.68 3.90 -13.36
C ALA A 17 -0.05 3.83 -12.01
N LEU A 18 0.63 3.38 -10.95
CA LEU A 18 0.07 3.39 -9.59
C LEU A 18 -0.12 4.81 -9.07
N ARG A 19 0.80 5.75 -9.35
CA ARG A 19 0.60 7.16 -9.01
C ARG A 19 -0.64 7.74 -9.69
N MET A 20 -0.82 7.46 -10.98
CA MET A 20 -2.03 7.85 -11.71
C MET A 20 -3.29 7.16 -11.17
N PHE A 21 -3.18 5.92 -10.68
CA PHE A 21 -4.31 5.22 -10.08
C PHE A 21 -4.80 5.88 -8.78
N PHE A 22 -3.91 6.46 -7.96
CA PHE A 22 -4.30 7.16 -6.72
C PHE A 22 -4.59 8.65 -6.92
N ASP A 23 -4.43 9.17 -8.14
CA ASP A 23 -4.78 10.53 -8.51
C ASP A 23 -6.17 10.53 -9.15
N ASN A 24 -7.15 11.10 -8.44
CA ASN A 24 -8.52 11.20 -8.95
C ASN A 24 -8.71 12.39 -9.92
N GLY A 25 -7.63 13.10 -10.28
CA GLY A 25 -7.64 14.31 -11.12
C GLY A 25 -7.84 15.60 -10.34
N GLU A 26 -8.18 15.53 -9.05
CA GLU A 26 -8.30 16.69 -8.17
C GLU A 26 -7.27 16.66 -7.05
N ILE A 27 -7.11 15.50 -6.40
CA ILE A 27 -6.22 15.27 -5.27
C ILE A 27 -5.56 13.88 -5.38
N PHE A 28 -4.31 13.83 -4.96
CA PHE A 28 -3.61 12.57 -4.78
C PHE A 28 -4.03 11.92 -3.45
N ARG A 29 -4.76 10.80 -3.51
CA ARG A 29 -5.38 10.10 -2.37
C ARG A 29 -4.38 9.26 -1.58
N CYS A 30 -3.33 9.90 -1.06
CA CYS A 30 -2.24 9.23 -0.35
C CYS A 30 -2.71 8.45 0.89
N GLU A 31 -3.81 8.86 1.53
CA GLU A 31 -4.40 8.20 2.69
C GLU A 31 -4.91 6.78 2.37
N LEU A 32 -5.34 6.56 1.12
CA LEU A 32 -5.77 5.24 0.67
C LEU A 32 -4.59 4.29 0.53
N ILE A 33 -3.39 4.79 0.22
CA ILE A 33 -2.19 3.95 0.06
C ILE A 33 -1.88 3.19 1.35
N CYS A 34 -2.01 3.83 2.52
CA CYS A 34 -1.89 3.17 3.82
C CYS A 34 -2.87 2.00 3.96
N CYS A 35 -4.12 2.24 3.58
CA CYS A 35 -5.21 1.29 3.65
C CYS A 35 -4.95 0.07 2.74
N PHE A 36 -4.52 0.31 1.50
CA PHE A 36 -4.13 -0.74 0.57
C PHE A 36 -2.95 -1.57 1.10
N ILE A 37 -1.93 -0.93 1.68
CA ILE A 37 -0.80 -1.64 2.30
C ILE A 37 -1.26 -2.57 3.43
N GLN A 38 -2.16 -2.10 4.30
CA GLN A 38 -2.70 -2.92 5.40
C GLN A 38 -3.47 -4.13 4.86
N LYS A 39 -4.38 -3.94 3.89
CA LYS A 39 -5.11 -5.06 3.27
C LYS A 39 -4.18 -6.03 2.53
N LEU A 40 -3.17 -5.54 1.81
CA LEU A 40 -2.17 -6.40 1.15
C LEU A 40 -1.36 -7.22 2.15
N LYS A 41 -1.02 -6.66 3.31
CA LYS A 41 -0.35 -7.41 4.39
C LYS A 41 -1.26 -8.51 4.94
N ALA A 42 -2.55 -8.25 5.13
CA ALA A 42 -3.50 -9.27 5.54
C ALA A 42 -3.63 -10.40 4.51
N VAL A 43 -3.69 -10.07 3.21
CA VAL A 43 -3.67 -11.09 2.13
C VAL A 43 -2.36 -11.87 2.15
N LEU A 44 -1.22 -11.19 2.35
CA LEU A 44 0.09 -11.83 2.46
C LEU A 44 0.16 -12.80 3.65
N ASP A 45 -0.37 -12.40 4.80
CA ASP A 45 -0.44 -13.25 6.00
C ASP A 45 -1.26 -14.53 5.73
N VAL A 46 -2.42 -14.40 5.12
CA VAL A 46 -3.27 -15.55 4.75
C VAL A 46 -2.56 -16.45 3.72
N MET A 47 -1.83 -15.86 2.76
CA MET A 47 -1.03 -16.61 1.79
C MET A 47 0.09 -17.42 2.45
N GLU A 48 0.77 -16.84 3.43
CA GLU A 48 1.90 -17.46 4.12
C GLU A 48 1.49 -18.46 5.21
N LYS A 49 0.29 -18.30 5.81
CA LYS A 49 -0.15 -19.11 6.96
C LYS A 49 -1.22 -20.14 6.60
N ASP A 50 -2.25 -19.71 5.88
CA ASP A 50 -3.48 -20.50 5.70
C ASP A 50 -3.54 -21.18 4.32
N LEU A 51 -2.85 -20.63 3.32
CA LEU A 51 -2.92 -21.09 1.92
C LEU A 51 -1.63 -21.74 1.42
N CYS A 52 -0.79 -22.23 2.33
CA CYS A 52 0.47 -22.93 2.05
C CYS A 52 0.39 -24.08 1.04
N SER A 53 -0.75 -24.78 0.97
CA SER A 53 -1.00 -25.88 0.03
C SER A 53 -1.60 -25.42 -1.30
N TYR A 54 -1.89 -24.13 -1.47
CA TYR A 54 -2.47 -23.59 -2.69
C TYR A 54 -1.41 -22.86 -3.51
N ARG A 55 -1.58 -22.92 -4.83
CA ARG A 55 -0.78 -22.17 -5.79
C ARG A 55 -1.71 -21.48 -6.79
N PHE A 56 -1.49 -20.18 -6.97
CA PHE A 56 -2.41 -19.30 -7.69
C PHE A 56 -1.78 -18.81 -8.99
N TYR A 57 -1.88 -19.60 -10.06
CA TYR A 57 -1.38 -19.19 -11.37
C TYR A 57 -2.37 -18.27 -12.08
N ASN A 58 -1.86 -17.22 -12.72
CA ASN A 58 -2.64 -16.27 -13.52
C ASN A 58 -3.85 -15.65 -12.79
N SER A 59 -3.83 -15.67 -11.46
CA SER A 59 -4.82 -14.95 -10.65
C SER A 59 -4.45 -13.46 -10.59
N SER A 60 -5.46 -12.63 -10.36
CA SER A 60 -5.29 -11.17 -10.34
C SER A 60 -5.73 -10.58 -9.00
N LEU A 61 -5.13 -9.45 -8.66
CA LEU A 61 -5.65 -8.57 -7.62
C LEU A 61 -6.49 -7.47 -8.25
N LEU A 62 -7.73 -7.35 -7.80
CA LEU A 62 -8.59 -6.24 -8.11
C LEU A 62 -8.50 -5.21 -6.99
N LEU A 63 -7.96 -4.03 -7.30
CA LEU A 63 -7.93 -2.87 -6.42
C LEU A 63 -9.07 -1.94 -6.82
N VAL A 64 -9.90 -1.56 -5.86
CA VAL A 64 -11.00 -0.62 -6.06
C VAL A 64 -11.03 0.37 -4.91
N TYR A 65 -11.36 1.62 -5.22
CA TYR A 65 -11.57 2.65 -4.21
C TYR A 65 -12.60 3.67 -4.70
N GLU A 66 -13.18 4.40 -3.75
CA GLU A 66 -14.12 5.48 -4.02
C GLU A 66 -13.36 6.73 -4.49
N GLY A 67 -13.63 7.15 -5.73
CA GLY A 67 -12.92 8.25 -6.38
C GLY A 67 -13.30 9.62 -5.83
N GLU A 68 -14.54 9.77 -5.35
CA GLU A 68 -14.96 11.01 -4.74
C GLU A 68 -14.24 11.21 -3.40
N GLY A 69 -13.62 12.37 -3.22
CA GLY A 69 -13.13 12.86 -1.93
C GLY A 69 -14.32 13.16 -1.05
N ALA A 70 -15.08 12.14 -0.67
CA ALA A 70 -16.29 12.31 0.10
C ALA A 70 -15.89 12.99 1.41
N ARG A 71 -16.20 14.29 1.51
CA ARG A 71 -17.00 15.02 2.51
C ARG A 71 -17.17 14.40 3.92
N TYR A 72 -16.29 13.50 4.34
CA TYR A 72 -16.29 12.78 5.61
C TYR A 72 -15.37 13.43 6.63
N SER A 73 -15.04 14.72 6.46
CA SER A 73 -14.48 15.59 7.51
C SER A 73 -15.37 15.71 8.77
N ARG A 74 -16.42 14.90 8.94
CA ARG A 74 -17.31 14.91 10.11
C ARG A 74 -17.21 13.69 11.01
N ILE A 75 -16.54 12.61 10.61
CA ILE A 75 -16.28 11.48 11.51
C ILE A 75 -14.84 11.02 11.32
N GLY A 76 -13.96 11.45 12.22
CA GLY A 76 -12.59 10.95 12.30
C GLY A 76 -11.60 11.70 11.41
N LYS A 77 -11.21 12.90 11.84
CA LYS A 77 -9.95 13.51 11.45
C LYS A 77 -8.80 12.64 11.99
N MET A 78 -8.49 11.55 11.29
CA MET A 78 -7.23 10.83 11.44
C MET A 78 -6.40 11.14 10.20
N ASP A 79 -6.03 12.41 10.08
CA ASP A 79 -4.87 12.77 9.30
C ASP A 79 -3.72 11.88 9.80
N CYS A 80 -3.03 11.17 8.90
CA CYS A 80 -1.81 10.43 9.20
C CYS A 80 -0.65 11.41 9.51
N PHE A 81 -0.89 12.39 10.38
CA PHE A 81 0.17 13.10 11.06
C PHE A 81 0.91 12.06 11.90
N MET A 82 2.18 11.86 11.54
CA MET A 82 3.18 11.40 12.50
C MET A 82 2.96 12.21 13.79
N ASN A 83 2.57 11.54 14.88
CA ASN A 83 2.65 12.18 16.20
C ASN A 83 4.12 12.59 16.37
N PRO A 84 4.44 13.87 16.58
CA PRO A 84 5.77 14.23 17.05
C PRO A 84 5.91 13.59 18.43
N SER A 85 6.96 12.78 18.55
CA SER A 85 7.39 12.04 19.72
C SER A 85 6.97 12.66 21.06
N ASP A 86 6.17 11.93 21.84
CA ASP A 86 6.19 12.05 23.29
C ASP A 86 7.14 10.95 23.80
N ASP A 87 8.33 11.37 24.22
CA ASP A 87 9.32 10.54 24.90
C ASP A 87 8.70 9.89 26.15
N ASN A 88 9.06 8.62 26.35
CA ASN A 88 8.95 7.79 27.57
C ASN A 88 8.00 6.58 27.50
N HIS A 89 8.36 5.55 26.72
CA HIS A 89 8.26 4.18 27.23
C HIS A 89 9.27 3.25 26.54
N SER A 90 10.25 2.80 27.30
CA SER A 90 11.24 1.80 26.92
C SER A 90 10.61 0.41 26.79
N THR A 91 10.61 -0.16 25.58
CA THR A 91 10.78 -1.61 25.35
C THR A 91 11.21 -1.83 23.90
N LEU A 92 12.40 -2.42 23.74
CA LEU A 92 12.98 -2.84 22.47
C LEU A 92 12.14 -3.97 21.84
N ASP A 93 11.56 -3.72 20.66
CA ASP A 93 11.53 -4.67 19.54
C ASP A 93 11.22 -3.93 18.22
N GLY A 94 11.78 -4.38 17.10
CA GLY A 94 12.01 -3.62 15.86
C GLY A 94 10.78 -2.95 15.22
N SER A 95 10.92 -1.66 14.94
CA SER A 95 9.90 -0.72 14.45
C SER A 95 9.21 -1.14 13.14
N LEU A 96 8.03 -1.75 13.27
CA LEU A 96 7.00 -1.74 12.23
C LEU A 96 6.25 -0.41 12.37
N GLU A 97 6.59 0.59 11.55
CA GLU A 97 5.78 1.80 11.44
C GLU A 97 4.36 1.42 10.99
N GLN A 98 3.45 1.43 11.96
CA GLN A 98 2.06 1.07 11.78
C GLN A 98 1.26 2.36 11.71
N CYS A 99 0.96 2.79 10.48
CA CYS A 99 -0.11 3.78 10.27
C CYS A 99 -1.39 3.21 10.88
N THR A 100 -1.96 3.91 11.87
CA THR A 100 -3.20 3.54 12.58
C THR A 100 -4.46 4.04 11.88
N CYS A 101 -4.39 4.34 10.58
CA CYS A 101 -5.58 4.70 9.82
C CYS A 101 -6.56 3.51 9.83
N GLU A 102 -7.74 3.72 10.40
CA GLU A 102 -8.86 2.79 10.27
C GLU A 102 -9.29 2.77 8.80
N CYS A 103 -8.81 1.77 8.08
CA CYS A 103 -9.17 1.59 6.69
C CYS A 103 -10.61 1.08 6.60
N THR A 104 -11.56 2.01 6.46
CA THR A 104 -12.97 1.60 6.33
C THR A 104 -13.14 0.80 5.03
N SER A 105 -13.76 -0.38 5.12
CA SER A 105 -14.01 -1.22 3.94
C SER A 105 -14.95 -0.57 2.92
N GLU A 106 -15.59 0.55 3.29
CA GLU A 106 -16.50 1.30 2.44
C GLU A 106 -15.75 2.17 1.41
N GLN A 107 -14.51 2.57 1.70
CA GLN A 107 -13.74 3.48 0.83
C GLN A 107 -12.83 2.75 -0.15
N MET A 108 -12.35 1.56 0.19
CA MET A 108 -11.49 0.77 -0.69
C MET A 108 -11.54 -0.72 -0.40
N ASP A 109 -11.24 -1.52 -1.42
CA ASP A 109 -11.16 -2.95 -1.31
C ASP A 109 -10.08 -3.57 -2.21
N ILE A 110 -9.61 -4.75 -1.78
CA ILE A 110 -8.69 -5.60 -2.54
C ILE A 110 -9.28 -6.99 -2.59
N ARG A 111 -9.45 -7.53 -3.80
CA ARG A 111 -9.97 -8.88 -3.99
C ARG A 111 -9.06 -9.70 -4.88
N MET A 112 -8.88 -10.96 -4.52
CA MET A 112 -8.33 -11.95 -5.43
C MET A 112 -9.40 -12.43 -6.38
N ILE A 113 -9.08 -12.49 -7.66
CA ILE A 113 -9.98 -12.95 -8.72
C ILE A 113 -9.25 -13.93 -9.65
N ASP A 114 -10.00 -14.56 -10.56
CA ASP A 114 -9.51 -15.48 -11.60
C ASP A 114 -8.81 -16.74 -11.08
N PHE A 115 -9.57 -17.60 -10.38
CA PHE A 115 -9.07 -18.85 -9.79
C PHE A 115 -9.06 -20.06 -10.74
N ALA A 116 -9.19 -19.85 -12.05
CA ALA A 116 -9.31 -20.94 -13.03
C ALA A 116 -8.08 -21.88 -13.05
N HIS A 117 -6.91 -21.37 -12.63
CA HIS A 117 -5.66 -22.13 -12.59
C HIS A 117 -5.08 -22.23 -11.17
N VAL A 118 -5.94 -22.48 -10.17
CA VAL A 118 -5.50 -22.78 -8.81
C VAL A 118 -5.26 -24.28 -8.67
N SER A 119 -4.05 -24.65 -8.24
CA SER A 119 -3.72 -26.04 -7.88
C SER A 119 -3.58 -26.16 -6.38
N ARG A 120 -4.09 -27.25 -5.81
CA ARG A 120 -3.90 -27.62 -4.41
C ARG A 120 -2.96 -28.81 -4.33
N ASP A 121 -1.88 -28.67 -3.58
CA ASP A 121 -0.94 -29.75 -3.29
C ASP A 121 -1.33 -30.40 -1.95
N ASP A 122 -2.09 -31.48 -2.03
CA ASP A 122 -2.46 -32.31 -0.88
C ASP A 122 -1.40 -33.39 -0.56
N SER A 123 -0.27 -33.42 -1.30
CA SER A 123 0.72 -34.48 -1.20
C SER A 123 1.68 -34.27 -0.03
N HIS A 124 1.19 -34.54 1.18
CA HIS A 124 2.05 -34.82 2.34
C HIS A 124 2.84 -36.15 2.18
N ALA A 125 2.65 -36.90 1.09
CA ALA A 125 3.04 -38.31 0.98
C ALA A 125 4.32 -38.63 0.20
N ASP A 126 4.86 -37.75 -0.66
CA ASP A 126 6.12 -38.08 -1.34
C ASP A 126 7.19 -36.98 -1.18
N LYS A 127 8.27 -37.36 -0.50
CA LYS A 127 9.27 -36.47 0.10
C LYS A 127 10.40 -36.14 -0.87
N SER A 128 10.12 -35.84 -2.14
CA SER A 128 11.18 -35.56 -3.13
C SER A 128 11.13 -34.17 -3.79
N SER A 129 10.10 -33.35 -3.52
CA SER A 129 10.00 -31.95 -3.98
C SER A 129 9.66 -30.96 -2.86
N ARG A 130 10.20 -31.20 -1.65
CA ARG A 130 9.85 -30.53 -0.37
C ARG A 130 10.36 -29.08 -0.17
N ASP A 131 10.27 -28.22 -1.19
CA ASP A 131 10.67 -26.79 -1.09
C ASP A 131 9.55 -25.80 -1.47
N THR A 132 8.30 -26.27 -1.63
CA THR A 132 7.24 -25.60 -2.39
C THR A 132 6.09 -25.00 -1.59
N CYS A 133 6.29 -24.74 -0.30
CA CYS A 133 5.33 -24.08 0.59
C CYS A 133 5.98 -22.79 1.14
N PRO A 134 5.35 -21.61 1.12
CA PRO A 134 4.12 -21.17 0.41
C PRO A 134 4.36 -20.75 -1.07
N ASP A 135 3.33 -20.25 -1.78
CA ASP A 135 3.44 -19.75 -3.19
C ASP A 135 4.38 -18.54 -3.30
N LYS A 136 5.67 -18.83 -3.45
CA LYS A 136 6.76 -17.83 -3.51
C LYS A 136 6.55 -16.79 -4.59
N GLY A 137 5.93 -17.16 -5.72
CA GLY A 137 5.70 -16.25 -6.85
C GLY A 137 4.64 -15.21 -6.50
N TYR A 138 3.49 -15.67 -5.98
CA TYR A 138 2.41 -14.78 -5.56
C TYR A 138 2.86 -13.87 -4.40
N ILE A 139 3.53 -14.44 -3.40
CA ILE A 139 4.10 -13.73 -2.24
C ILE A 139 5.11 -12.66 -2.68
N PHE A 140 5.99 -12.98 -3.63
CA PHE A 140 6.94 -12.02 -4.18
C PHE A 140 6.23 -10.85 -4.87
N GLY A 141 5.16 -11.14 -5.61
CA GLY A 141 4.31 -10.11 -6.22
C GLY A 141 3.68 -9.18 -5.19
N LEU A 142 3.07 -9.73 -4.13
CA LEU A 142 2.51 -8.95 -3.02
C LEU A 142 3.55 -8.07 -2.33
N LYS A 143 4.72 -8.62 -2.00
CA LYS A 143 5.82 -7.88 -1.36
C LYS A 143 6.33 -6.75 -2.26
N SER A 144 6.44 -7.01 -3.56
CA SER A 144 6.84 -5.99 -4.54
C SER A 144 5.83 -4.86 -4.65
N LEU A 145 4.53 -5.18 -4.69
CA LEU A 145 3.47 -4.18 -4.70
C LEU A 145 3.48 -3.33 -3.43
N ILE A 146 3.58 -3.95 -2.25
CA ILE A 146 3.70 -3.23 -0.96
C ILE A 146 4.90 -2.28 -0.96
N ARG A 147 6.06 -2.73 -1.46
CA ARG A 147 7.28 -1.91 -1.53
C ARG A 147 7.07 -0.67 -2.39
N ILE A 148 6.47 -0.82 -3.57
CA ILE A 148 6.24 0.29 -4.51
C ILE A 148 5.22 1.28 -3.91
N LEU A 149 4.14 0.78 -3.30
CA LEU A 149 3.16 1.63 -2.63
C LEU A 149 3.77 2.45 -1.48
N ARG A 150 4.62 1.85 -0.65
CA ARG A 150 5.35 2.56 0.41
C ARG A 150 6.25 3.65 -0.13
N LYS A 151 7.02 3.34 -1.19
CA LYS A 151 7.87 4.32 -1.86
C LYS A 151 7.04 5.52 -2.36
N ILE A 152 5.92 5.26 -3.02
CA ILE A 152 5.01 6.32 -3.50
C ILE A 152 4.51 7.20 -2.35
N GLN A 153 4.13 6.58 -1.23
CA GLN A 153 3.67 7.27 -0.02
C GLN A 153 4.77 8.16 0.59
N GLU A 154 5.97 7.62 0.78
CA GLU A 154 7.12 8.34 1.34
C GLU A 154 7.51 9.53 0.46
N ASP A 155 7.53 9.35 -0.87
CA ASP A 155 7.83 10.42 -1.81
C ASP A 155 6.80 11.55 -1.75
N HIS A 156 5.52 11.20 -1.56
CA HIS A 156 4.45 12.18 -1.41
C HIS A 156 4.60 13.00 -0.11
N HIS A 157 4.86 12.32 1.02
CA HIS A 157 5.11 13.00 2.30
C HIS A 157 6.34 13.91 2.25
N ARG A 158 7.41 13.47 1.58
CA ARG A 158 8.63 14.26 1.39
C ARG A 158 8.33 15.55 0.63
N LYS A 159 7.62 15.47 -0.50
CA LYS A 159 7.25 16.66 -1.30
C LYS A 159 6.39 17.64 -0.50
N LYS A 160 5.39 17.15 0.23
CA LYS A 160 4.53 17.98 1.09
C LYS A 160 5.31 18.72 2.18
N ASN A 161 6.29 18.05 2.80
CA ASN A 161 7.14 18.67 3.82
C ASN A 161 8.06 19.76 3.24
N LEU A 162 8.60 19.56 2.03
CA LEU A 162 9.40 20.58 1.36
C LEU A 162 8.58 21.84 1.01
N GLU A 163 7.33 21.67 0.58
CA GLU A 163 6.43 22.80 0.31
C GLU A 163 6.10 23.58 1.59
N PHE A 164 5.92 22.89 2.72
CA PHE A 164 5.65 23.52 4.01
C PHE A 164 6.84 24.33 4.54
N VAL A 165 8.06 23.81 4.42
CA VAL A 165 9.29 24.52 4.84
C VAL A 165 9.56 25.75 3.96
N GLY A 166 9.24 25.70 2.67
CA GLY A 166 9.39 26.85 1.77
C GLY A 166 8.42 28.01 2.05
N LEU A 167 7.30 27.75 2.76
CA LEU A 167 6.33 28.77 3.16
C LEU A 167 6.75 29.49 4.45
N THR A 168 7.44 28.83 5.38
CA THR A 168 7.88 29.43 6.65
C THR A 168 9.02 30.43 6.47
N ASP A 169 9.91 30.23 5.50
CA ASP A 169 11.05 31.13 5.22
C ASP A 169 10.65 32.49 4.61
N ASN A 170 9.41 32.62 4.13
CA ASN A 170 8.89 33.86 3.54
C ASN A 170 8.12 34.73 4.56
N ALA A 171 7.69 34.17 5.70
CA ALA A 171 6.93 34.91 6.70
C ALA A 171 7.79 35.76 7.65
N GLU A 172 9.11 35.52 7.68
CA GLU A 172 10.02 36.18 8.63
C GLU A 172 10.77 37.38 8.03
N ARG A 173 10.52 37.73 6.75
CA ARG A 173 11.12 38.90 6.08
C ARG A 173 10.22 40.14 6.02
N ASP A 174 8.93 40.01 6.29
CA ASP A 174 7.97 41.12 6.21
C ASP A 174 7.73 41.83 7.56
N SER A 175 8.44 41.46 8.62
CA SER A 175 8.31 42.07 9.96
C SER A 175 9.50 42.95 10.38
N VAL A 176 10.39 43.32 9.46
CA VAL A 176 11.53 44.23 9.72
C VAL A 176 11.53 45.40 8.73
N ASP A 177 10.41 46.10 8.59
CA ASP A 177 10.40 47.51 8.19
C ASP A 177 9.08 48.18 8.61
N SER A 178 9.03 48.69 9.85
CA SER A 178 8.06 49.68 10.33
C SER A 178 8.60 50.40 11.55
#